data_AF-A0A7Y4KV54-F1
#
_entry.id   AF-A0A7Y4KV54-F1
#
_cell.length_a   1.000
_cell.length_b   1.000
_cell.length_c   1.000
_cell.angle_alpha   90.00
_cell.angle_beta   90.00
_cell.angle_gamma   90.00
#
_symmetry.space_group_name_H-M   'P 1'
#
loop_
_entity.id
_entity.type
_entity.pdbx_description
1 polymer ?
#
loop_
_entity_poly.entity_id
_entity_poly.type
_entity_poly.pdbx_seq_one_letter_code
_entity_poly.pdbx_strand_id
1 'polypeptide(L)'
;MKSHGEEARKAPTLEQALEARADARRQEAVAARAQARAYDALAQACQQRSQALSVVSRMDAVLADVTETDEERSRVRADGQRALDHSRLTEREASLHATEARRADAEASRADAEADVSSQKAGAFVSRMHDAARSLEHPDKE
;
A
#
# COMPACT_ATOMS: atom_id res chain seq x y z
N MET A 1 -36.34 -35.22 17.86
CA MET A 1 -35.01 -34.86 18.40
C MET A 1 -34.01 -34.91 17.26
N LYS A 2 -33.62 -33.75 16.70
CA LYS A 2 -32.55 -33.69 15.70
C LYS A 2 -31.24 -33.50 16.47
N SER A 3 -30.40 -34.53 16.49
CA SER A 3 -29.01 -34.41 16.93
C SER A 3 -28.29 -33.53 15.91
N HIS A 4 -28.12 -32.26 16.23
CA HIS A 4 -27.12 -31.44 15.56
C HIS A 4 -25.77 -32.07 15.91
N GLY A 5 -25.26 -32.88 14.98
CA GLY A 5 -23.90 -33.37 15.02
C GLY A 5 -22.99 -32.15 15.08
N GLU A 6 -22.42 -31.91 16.25
CA GLU A 6 -21.20 -31.14 16.37
C GLU A 6 -20.16 -31.88 15.53
N GLU A 7 -19.99 -31.46 14.28
CA GLU A 7 -18.73 -31.64 13.58
C GLU A 7 -17.68 -30.99 14.47
N ALA A 8 -17.04 -31.81 15.31
CA ALA A 8 -15.84 -31.43 16.03
C ALA A 8 -14.82 -31.03 14.96
N ARG A 9 -14.78 -29.73 14.62
CA ARG A 9 -13.75 -29.17 13.74
C ARG A 9 -12.43 -29.49 14.41
N LYS A 10 -11.74 -30.53 13.91
CA LYS A 10 -10.38 -30.85 14.33
C LYS A 10 -9.58 -29.55 14.26
N ALA A 11 -8.92 -29.20 15.36
CA ALA A 11 -8.03 -28.05 15.39
C ALA A 11 -6.98 -28.23 14.27
N PRO A 12 -6.67 -27.18 13.51
CA PRO A 12 -5.69 -27.26 12.44
C PRO A 12 -4.35 -27.73 12.99
N THR A 13 -3.61 -28.52 12.20
CA THR A 13 -2.23 -28.87 12.54
C THR A 13 -1.35 -27.62 12.52
N LEU A 14 -0.18 -27.67 13.18
CA LEU A 14 0.75 -26.54 13.18
C LEU A 14 1.17 -26.14 11.76
N GLU A 15 1.38 -27.12 10.88
CA GLU A 15 1.63 -26.91 9.45
C GLU A 15 0.50 -26.11 8.79
N GLN A 16 -0.74 -26.57 8.94
CA GLN A 16 -1.92 -25.91 8.36
C GLN A 16 -2.08 -24.47 8.87
N ALA A 17 -1.80 -24.24 10.17
CA ALA A 17 -1.84 -22.90 10.74
C ALA A 17 -0.74 -21.98 10.20
N LEU A 18 0.47 -22.51 9.99
CA LEU A 18 1.60 -21.74 9.45
C LEU A 18 1.40 -21.41 7.97
N GLU A 19 0.88 -22.34 7.17
CA GLU A 19 0.54 -22.08 5.77
C GLU A 19 -0.63 -21.09 5.64
N ALA A 20 -1.68 -21.24 6.45
CA ALA A 20 -2.77 -20.25 6.47
C ALA A 20 -2.27 -18.85 6.84
N ARG A 21 -1.29 -18.75 7.75
CA ARG A 21 -0.63 -17.48 8.07
C ARG A 21 0.19 -16.95 6.89
N ALA A 22 0.90 -17.82 6.18
CA ALA A 22 1.66 -17.43 4.99
C ALA A 22 0.72 -16.84 3.91
N ASP A 23 -0.41 -17.51 3.65
CA ASP A 23 -1.41 -17.04 2.70
C ASP A 23 -2.03 -15.70 3.11
N ALA A 24 -2.37 -15.53 4.39
CA ALA A 24 -2.87 -14.27 4.91
C ALA A 24 -1.87 -13.12 4.71
N ARG A 25 -0.58 -13.36 4.97
CA ARG A 25 0.49 -12.37 4.73
C ARG A 25 0.68 -12.06 3.24
N ARG A 26 0.54 -13.03 2.34
CA ARG A 26 0.54 -12.77 0.89
C ARG A 26 -0.63 -11.88 0.47
N GLN A 27 -1.82 -12.09 1.03
CA GLN A 27 -2.99 -11.24 0.75
C GLN A 27 -2.77 -9.81 1.25
N GLU A 28 -2.20 -9.64 2.44
CA GLU A 28 -1.80 -8.33 2.97
C GLU A 28 -0.77 -7.65 2.06
N ALA A 29 0.23 -8.37 1.58
CA ALA A 29 1.20 -7.83 0.62
C ALA A 29 0.52 -7.37 -0.68
N VAL A 30 -0.46 -8.12 -1.19
CA VAL A 30 -1.25 -7.70 -2.37
C VAL A 30 -2.03 -6.42 -2.08
N ALA A 31 -2.69 -6.32 -0.93
CA ALA A 31 -3.43 -5.14 -0.53
C ALA A 31 -2.51 -3.91 -0.36
N ALA A 32 -1.35 -4.08 0.27
CA ALA A 32 -0.36 -3.02 0.45
C ALA A 32 0.20 -2.51 -0.88
N ARG A 33 0.47 -3.39 -1.87
CA ARG A 33 0.85 -2.97 -3.23
C ARG A 33 -0.26 -2.24 -3.96
N ALA A 34 -1.53 -2.58 -3.71
CA ALA A 34 -2.65 -1.85 -4.27
C ALA A 34 -2.76 -0.44 -3.66
N GLN A 35 -2.55 -0.32 -2.34
CA GLN A 35 -2.47 0.98 -1.67
C GLN A 35 -1.30 1.84 -2.18
N ALA A 36 -0.11 1.25 -2.35
CA ALA A 36 1.04 1.95 -2.90
C ALA A 36 0.73 2.58 -4.28
N ARG A 37 0.13 1.80 -5.18
CA ARG A 37 -0.30 2.27 -6.50
C ARG A 37 -1.36 3.37 -6.44
N ALA A 38 -2.29 3.28 -5.50
CA ALA A 38 -3.30 4.32 -5.30
C ALA A 38 -2.66 5.65 -4.84
N TYR A 39 -1.72 5.59 -3.89
CA TYR A 39 -1.00 6.77 -3.45
C TYR A 39 -0.11 7.36 -4.55
N ASP A 40 0.55 6.54 -5.37
CA ASP A 40 1.31 7.03 -6.52
C ASP A 40 0.41 7.76 -7.53
N ALA A 41 -0.78 7.23 -7.81
CA ALA A 41 -1.75 7.88 -8.70
C ALA A 41 -2.22 9.23 -8.13
N LEU A 42 -2.49 9.30 -6.82
CA LEU A 42 -2.82 10.56 -6.14
C LEU A 42 -1.66 11.57 -6.22
N ALA A 43 -0.42 11.12 -5.99
CA ALA A 43 0.75 11.98 -6.10
C ALA A 43 0.89 12.59 -7.51
N GLN A 44 0.69 11.78 -8.56
CA GLN A 44 0.72 12.25 -9.95
C GLN A 44 -0.41 13.24 -10.25
N ALA A 45 -1.63 12.97 -9.80
CA ALA A 45 -2.77 13.88 -9.98
C ALA A 45 -2.53 15.23 -9.30
N CYS A 46 -2.00 15.22 -8.07
CA CYS A 46 -1.61 16.44 -7.36
C CYS A 46 -0.49 17.19 -8.10
N GLN A 47 0.51 16.49 -8.63
CA GLN A 47 1.58 17.12 -9.41
C GLN A 47 1.06 17.81 -10.68
N GLN A 48 0.19 17.14 -11.43
CA GLN A 48 -0.44 17.71 -12.63
C GLN A 48 -1.29 18.95 -12.28
N ARG A 49 -2.07 18.86 -11.19
CA ARG A 49 -2.88 20.00 -10.71
C ARG A 49 -2.00 21.17 -10.28
N SER A 50 -0.89 20.93 -9.58
CA SER A 50 0.06 21.98 -9.22
C SER A 50 0.63 22.68 -10.45
N GLN A 51 1.04 21.92 -11.47
CA GLN A 51 1.54 22.47 -12.73
C GLN A 51 0.50 23.32 -13.45
N ALA A 52 -0.76 22.86 -13.51
CA ALA A 52 -1.85 23.62 -14.10
C ALA A 52 -2.10 24.94 -13.38
N LEU A 53 -2.12 24.94 -12.03
CA LEU A 53 -2.28 26.15 -11.23
C LEU A 53 -1.11 27.14 -11.39
N SER A 54 0.12 26.64 -11.52
CA SER A 54 1.28 27.45 -11.87
C SER A 54 1.15 28.12 -13.24
N VAL A 55 0.55 27.43 -14.22
CA VAL A 55 0.23 28.03 -15.52
C VAL A 55 -0.82 29.14 -15.37
N VAL A 56 -1.93 28.86 -14.66
CA VAL A 56 -2.98 29.85 -14.39
C VAL A 56 -2.41 31.10 -13.75
N SER A 57 -1.60 30.97 -12.69
CA SER A 57 -0.95 32.10 -12.02
C SER A 57 -0.12 32.98 -12.98
N ARG A 58 0.65 32.36 -13.89
CA ARG A 58 1.41 33.10 -14.91
C ARG A 58 0.52 33.79 -15.93
N MET A 59 -0.58 33.16 -16.33
CA MET A 59 -1.53 33.76 -17.27
C MET A 59 -2.27 34.92 -16.64
N ASP A 60 -2.66 34.81 -15.36
CA ASP A 60 -3.27 35.92 -14.62
C ASP A 60 -2.30 37.09 -14.48
N ALA A 61 -1.00 36.85 -14.30
CA ALA A 61 -0.01 37.93 -14.32
C ALA A 61 0.02 38.68 -15.66
N VAL A 62 -0.02 37.96 -16.79
CA VAL A 62 -0.10 38.58 -18.13
C VAL A 62 -1.43 39.30 -18.33
N LEU A 63 -2.55 38.72 -17.89
CA LEU A 63 -3.87 39.32 -17.99
C LEU A 63 -3.94 40.63 -17.20
N ALA A 64 -3.34 40.68 -16.02
CA ALA A 64 -3.29 41.90 -15.22
C ALA A 64 -2.57 43.04 -15.95
N ASP A 65 -1.52 42.75 -16.72
CA ASP A 65 -0.76 43.76 -17.46
C ASP A 65 -1.54 44.36 -18.64
N VAL A 66 -2.47 43.59 -19.22
CA VAL A 66 -3.32 44.05 -20.34
C VAL A 66 -4.71 44.54 -19.89
N THR A 67 -5.03 44.45 -18.60
CA THR A 67 -6.31 44.89 -18.05
C THR A 67 -6.35 46.41 -17.88
N GLU A 68 -7.40 47.05 -18.42
CA GLU A 68 -7.50 48.50 -18.53
C GLU A 68 -7.82 49.17 -17.18
N THR A 69 -8.72 48.59 -16.39
CA THR A 69 -9.14 49.21 -15.12
C THR A 69 -8.30 48.72 -13.94
N ASP A 70 -8.02 49.63 -13.00
CA ASP A 70 -7.24 49.31 -11.80
C ASP A 70 -7.96 48.28 -10.90
N GLU A 71 -9.29 48.34 -10.85
CA GLU A 71 -10.11 47.41 -10.07
C GLU A 71 -10.04 45.99 -10.61
N GLU A 72 -10.21 45.81 -11.92
CA GLU A 72 -10.10 44.49 -12.55
C GLU A 72 -8.67 43.97 -12.48
N ARG A 73 -7.67 44.83 -12.70
CA ARG A 73 -6.25 44.47 -12.57
C ARG A 73 -5.94 43.93 -11.17
N SER A 74 -6.46 44.57 -10.14
CA SER A 74 -6.30 44.12 -8.75
C SER A 74 -6.93 42.75 -8.52
N ARG A 75 -8.14 42.51 -9.04
CA ARG A 75 -8.81 41.19 -8.94
C ARG A 75 -8.01 40.10 -9.64
N VAL A 76 -7.57 40.34 -10.88
CA VAL A 76 -6.79 39.36 -11.66
C VAL A 76 -5.47 39.02 -10.94
N ARG A 77 -4.76 40.01 -10.37
CA ARG A 77 -3.56 39.75 -9.55
C ARG A 77 -3.87 38.90 -8.33
N ALA A 78 -4.97 39.19 -7.64
CA ALA A 78 -5.39 38.40 -6.48
C ALA A 78 -5.72 36.96 -6.88
N ASP A 79 -6.33 36.74 -8.05
CA ASP A 79 -6.65 35.41 -8.58
C ASP A 79 -5.37 34.62 -8.89
N GLY A 80 -4.41 35.26 -9.57
CA GLY A 80 -3.11 34.67 -9.87
C GLY A 80 -2.29 34.33 -8.61
N GLN A 81 -2.38 35.16 -7.57
CA GLN A 81 -1.76 34.89 -6.27
C GLN A 81 -2.41 33.69 -5.57
N ARG A 82 -3.75 33.58 -5.59
CA ARG A 82 -4.46 32.41 -5.05
C ARG A 82 -4.07 31.14 -5.79
N ALA A 83 -3.98 31.19 -7.13
CA ALA A 83 -3.54 30.05 -7.93
C ALA A 83 -2.11 29.59 -7.56
N LEU A 84 -1.18 30.53 -7.36
CA LEU A 84 0.19 30.24 -6.91
C LEU A 84 0.22 29.56 -5.53
N ASP A 85 -0.55 30.08 -4.58
CA ASP A 85 -0.59 29.52 -3.22
C ASP A 85 -1.19 28.11 -3.24
N HIS A 86 -2.25 27.89 -4.01
CA HIS A 86 -2.83 26.55 -4.19
C HIS A 86 -1.87 25.59 -4.91
N SER A 87 -1.09 26.05 -5.89
CA SER A 87 -0.06 25.22 -6.55
C SER A 87 0.94 24.69 -5.53
N ARG A 88 1.48 25.56 -4.68
CA ARG A 88 2.46 25.17 -3.63
C ARG A 88 1.88 24.20 -2.61
N LEU A 89 0.62 24.38 -2.20
CA LEU A 89 -0.06 23.44 -1.31
C LEU A 89 -0.24 22.08 -1.96
N THR A 90 -0.65 22.06 -3.23
CA THR A 90 -0.89 20.82 -3.98
C THR A 90 0.42 20.06 -4.25
N GLU A 91 1.53 20.76 -4.47
CA GLU A 91 2.86 20.14 -4.61
C GLU A 91 3.32 19.45 -3.32
N ARG A 92 3.04 20.06 -2.16
CA ARG A 92 3.32 19.42 -0.86
C ARG A 92 2.46 18.17 -0.67
N GLU A 93 1.17 18.24 -1.04
CA GLU A 93 0.26 17.10 -1.00
C GLU A 93 0.75 15.95 -1.90
N ALA A 94 1.24 16.26 -3.11
CA ALA A 94 1.86 15.27 -3.99
C ALA A 94 3.05 14.57 -3.32
N SER A 95 3.90 15.34 -2.62
CA SER A 95 5.07 14.81 -1.90
C SER A 95 4.68 13.90 -0.72
N LEU A 96 3.60 14.23 -0.03
CA LEU A 96 3.03 13.39 1.04
C LEU A 96 2.53 12.06 0.48
N HIS A 97 1.74 12.09 -0.60
CA HIS A 97 1.25 10.86 -1.25
C HIS A 97 2.39 9.99 -1.78
N ALA A 98 3.43 10.58 -2.38
CA ALA A 98 4.61 9.81 -2.80
C ALA A 98 5.33 9.14 -1.62
N THR A 99 5.29 9.75 -0.43
CA THR A 99 5.87 9.16 0.79
C THR A 99 5.01 7.99 1.29
N GLU A 100 3.69 8.14 1.31
CA GLU A 100 2.77 7.06 1.68
C GLU A 100 2.83 5.88 0.69
N ALA A 101 3.05 6.15 -0.61
CA ALA A 101 3.26 5.10 -1.60
C ALA A 101 4.49 4.24 -1.28
N ARG A 102 5.64 4.89 -1.01
CA ARG A 102 6.88 4.19 -0.60
C ARG A 102 6.69 3.40 0.70
N ARG A 103 5.93 3.95 1.65
CA ARG A 103 5.63 3.27 2.91
C ARG A 103 4.79 2.01 2.68
N ALA A 104 3.74 2.10 1.87
CA ALA A 104 2.89 0.97 1.54
C ALA A 104 3.64 -0.13 0.77
N ASP A 105 4.56 0.25 -0.13
CA ASP A 105 5.43 -0.70 -0.84
C ASP A 105 6.41 -1.42 0.10
N ALA A 106 6.98 -0.69 1.06
CA ALA A 106 7.81 -1.30 2.11
C ALA A 106 7.00 -2.27 2.99
N GLU A 107 5.74 -1.96 3.30
CA GLU A 107 4.85 -2.86 4.04
C GLU A 107 4.53 -4.13 3.24
N ALA A 108 4.29 -3.99 1.93
CA ALA A 108 4.12 -5.15 1.06
C ALA A 108 5.33 -6.09 1.10
N SER A 109 6.54 -5.52 0.99
CA SER A 109 7.78 -6.28 1.02
C SER A 109 7.99 -7.00 2.37
N ARG A 110 7.61 -6.36 3.48
CA ARG A 110 7.64 -7.00 4.81
C ARG A 110 6.65 -8.16 4.91
N ALA A 111 5.43 -7.96 4.44
CA ALA A 111 4.40 -8.99 4.45
C ALA A 111 4.80 -10.21 3.59
N ASP A 112 5.42 -10.01 2.41
CA ASP A 112 5.97 -11.12 1.61
C ASP A 112 7.04 -11.89 2.39
N ALA A 113 8.01 -11.19 2.99
CA ALA A 113 9.08 -11.83 3.75
C ALA A 113 8.54 -12.65 4.93
N GLU A 114 7.50 -12.14 5.62
CA GLU A 114 6.83 -12.89 6.69
C GLU A 114 6.06 -14.11 6.18
N ALA A 115 5.47 -14.03 4.99
CA ALA A 115 4.83 -15.16 4.34
C ALA A 115 5.83 -16.27 4.03
N ASP A 116 6.97 -15.91 3.44
CA ASP A 116 8.04 -16.84 3.10
C ASP A 116 8.59 -17.54 4.34
N VAL A 117 8.85 -16.78 5.41
CA VAL A 117 9.30 -17.35 6.70
C VAL A 117 8.24 -18.31 7.28
N SER A 118 6.95 -18.00 7.14
CA SER A 118 5.88 -18.86 7.66
C SER A 118 5.78 -20.17 6.88
N SER A 119 5.86 -20.12 5.55
CA SER A 119 5.86 -21.31 4.69
C SER A 119 7.11 -22.17 4.89
N GLN A 120 8.30 -21.55 5.02
CA GLN A 120 9.52 -22.28 5.37
C GLN A 120 9.41 -23.02 6.71
N LYS A 121 8.79 -22.39 7.73
CA LYS A 121 8.54 -23.03 9.03
C LYS A 121 7.57 -24.20 8.93
N ALA A 122 6.54 -24.09 8.08
CA ALA A 122 5.61 -25.18 7.83
C ALA A 122 6.33 -26.38 7.18
N GLY A 123 7.09 -26.14 6.11
CA GLY A 123 7.91 -27.17 5.46
C GLY A 123 8.88 -27.85 6.42
N ALA A 124 9.59 -27.07 7.25
CA ALA A 124 10.51 -27.61 8.26
C ALA A 124 9.80 -28.42 9.37
N PHE A 125 8.53 -28.13 9.68
CA PHE A 125 7.73 -28.95 10.59
C PHE A 125 7.41 -30.30 9.94
N VAL A 126 6.95 -30.30 8.69
CA VAL A 126 6.63 -31.53 7.94
C VAL A 126 7.85 -32.43 7.79
N SER A 127 9.01 -31.88 7.40
CA SER A 127 10.24 -32.67 7.27
C SER A 127 10.62 -33.36 8.58
N ARG A 128 10.56 -32.64 9.71
CA ARG A 128 10.85 -33.22 11.04
C ARG A 128 9.85 -34.32 11.43
N MET A 129 8.56 -34.14 11.12
CA MET A 129 7.55 -35.17 11.37
C MET A 129 7.79 -36.41 10.52
N HIS A 130 8.17 -36.25 9.27
CA HIS A 130 8.49 -37.36 8.36
C HIS A 130 9.76 -38.11 8.79
N ASP A 131 10.81 -37.40 9.20
CA ASP A 131 12.04 -38.02 9.70
C ASP A 131 11.80 -38.77 11.04
N ALA A 132 10.97 -38.21 11.91
CA ALA A 132 10.54 -38.88 13.14
C ALA A 132 9.73 -40.15 12.83
N ALA A 133 8.79 -40.09 11.89
CA ALA A 133 8.01 -41.27 11.47
C ALA A 133 8.90 -42.37 10.90
N ARG A 134 9.85 -42.03 10.02
CA ARG A 134 10.83 -42.99 9.46
C ARG A 134 11.70 -43.62 10.54
N SER A 135 12.11 -42.85 11.55
CA SER A 135 12.91 -43.35 12.68
C SER A 135 12.12 -44.35 13.55
N LEU A 136 10.80 -44.20 13.62
CA LEU A 136 9.90 -45.14 14.33
C LEU A 136 9.62 -46.41 13.53
N GLU A 137 9.71 -46.38 12.19
CA GLU A 137 9.53 -47.55 11.33
C GLU A 137 10.76 -48.48 11.28
N HIS A 138 11.94 -48.00 11.69
CA HIS A 138 13.20 -48.76 11.74
C HIS A 138 13.92 -48.60 13.10
N PRO A 139 13.35 -49.13 14.20
CA PRO A 139 13.94 -48.98 15.53
C PRO A 139 15.27 -49.75 15.72
N ASP A 140 15.54 -50.78 14.90
CA ASP A 140 16.66 -51.71 15.10
C ASP A 140 17.65 -51.71 13.91
N LYS A 141 18.39 -50.61 13.73
CA LYS A 141 19.65 -50.59 12.97
C LYS A 141 20.73 -49.82 13.76
N GLU A 142 21.05 -50.33 14.93
CA GLU A 142 22.37 -50.12 15.55
C GLU A 142 23.22 -51.38 15.38
#